data_AF-A0A6J7DKP1-F1
#
_entry.id   AF-A0A6J7DKP1-F1
#
_cell.length_a   1.000
_cell.length_b   1.000
_cell.length_c   1.000
_cell.angle_alpha   90.00
_cell.angle_beta   90.00
_cell.angle_gamma   90.00
#
_symmetry.space_group_name_H-M   'P 1'
#
loop_
_entity.id
_entity.type
_entity.pdbx_description
1 polymer ?
#
loop_
_entity_poly.entity_id
_entity_poly.type
_entity_poly.pdbx_seq_one_letter_code
_entity_poly.pdbx_strand_id
1 'polypeptide(L)'
;MVFISSVALLLIGLAPGFFTAGVLIVGGIGLGGTFALGLVLLSEYSEDAAAAARLTAMAFFFSYSLAALGPLLSGLILQVWDSWPMVYEFLAAVGLVQLLTVLPLKRGVLIR
;
A
#
# COMPACT_ATOMS: atom_id res chain seq x y z
N MET A 1 -3.79 8.73 -0.46
CA MET A 1 -2.32 8.58 -0.49
C MET A 1 -1.90 7.37 -1.33
N VAL A 2 -2.59 6.23 -1.23
CA VAL A 2 -2.36 5.05 -2.09
C VAL A 2 -2.24 5.39 -3.58
N PHE A 3 -3.15 6.19 -4.13
CA PHE A 3 -3.09 6.61 -5.53
C PHE A 3 -1.75 7.29 -5.90
N ILE A 4 -1.25 8.19 -5.05
CA ILE A 4 0.03 8.88 -5.27
C ILE A 4 1.18 7.88 -5.27
N SER A 5 1.20 6.95 -4.32
CA SER A 5 2.20 5.88 -4.26
C SER A 5 2.16 4.98 -5.49
N SER A 6 0.96 4.58 -5.94
CA SER A 6 0.79 3.76 -7.14
C SER A 6 1.29 4.46 -8.40
N VAL A 7 1.00 5.75 -8.56
CA VAL A 7 1.49 6.54 -9.70
C VAL A 7 3.02 6.67 -9.65
N ALA A 8 3.60 6.91 -8.48
CA ALA A 8 5.06 6.98 -8.33
C ALA A 8 5.74 5.65 -8.68
N LEU A 9 5.20 4.52 -8.19
CA LEU A 9 5.69 3.18 -8.53
C LEU A 9 5.56 2.90 -10.04
N LEU A 10 4.43 3.27 -10.64
CA LEU A 10 4.21 3.08 -12.07
C LEU A 10 5.18 3.92 -12.91
N LEU A 11 5.50 5.15 -12.49
CA LEU A 11 6.50 5.99 -13.13
C LEU A 11 7.92 5.40 -13.03
N ILE A 12 8.27 4.78 -11.90
CA ILE A 12 9.56 4.08 -11.75
C ILE A 12 9.63 2.89 -12.73
N GLY A 13 8.53 2.17 -12.91
CA GLY A 13 8.44 1.07 -13.88
C GLY A 13 8.55 1.55 -15.33
N LEU A 14 7.68 2.47 -15.75
CA LEU A 14 7.57 2.89 -17.15
C LEU A 14 8.68 3.86 -17.60
N ALA A 15 9.26 4.64 -16.67
CA ALA A 15 10.28 5.64 -16.97
C ALA A 15 11.33 5.78 -15.84
N PRO A 16 12.22 4.78 -15.64
CA PRO A 16 13.13 4.70 -14.48
C PRO A 16 14.09 5.90 -14.30
N GLY A 17 14.36 6.65 -15.37
CA GLY A 17 15.23 7.83 -15.36
C GLY A 17 14.51 9.17 -15.25
N PHE A 18 13.17 9.18 -15.25
CA PHE A 18 12.41 10.44 -15.23
C PHE A 18 12.38 11.05 -13.83
N PHE A 19 13.08 12.18 -13.66
CA PHE A 19 13.06 13.02 -12.46
C PHE A 19 13.10 12.22 -11.14
N THR A 20 14.05 11.29 -11.03
CA THR A 20 14.10 10.26 -10.00
C THR A 20 13.95 10.83 -8.58
N ALA A 21 14.65 11.92 -8.25
CA ALA A 21 14.57 12.53 -6.93
C ALA A 21 13.14 12.98 -6.57
N GLY A 22 12.44 13.64 -7.50
CA GLY A 22 11.07 14.08 -7.25
C GLY A 22 10.08 12.94 -7.15
N VAL A 23 10.22 11.92 -8.01
CA VAL A 23 9.37 10.72 -7.96
C VAL A 23 9.54 9.99 -6.62
N LEU A 24 10.78 9.85 -6.13
CA LEU A 24 11.05 9.22 -4.84
C LEU A 24 10.52 10.03 -3.65
N ILE A 25 10.64 11.37 -3.68
CA ILE A 25 10.09 12.24 -2.63
C ILE A 25 8.57 12.12 -2.57
N VAL A 26 7.90 12.28 -3.71
CA VAL A 26 6.43 12.23 -3.80
C VAL A 26 5.93 10.82 -3.45
N GLY A 27 6.59 9.78 -3.95
CA GLY A 27 6.29 8.39 -3.63
C GLY A 27 6.45 8.09 -2.14
N GLY A 28 7.53 8.56 -1.52
CA GLY A 28 7.79 8.41 -0.09
C GLY A 28 6.72 9.07 0.78
N ILE A 29 6.31 10.30 0.43
CA ILE A 29 5.19 10.99 1.10
C ILE A 29 3.90 10.18 0.96
N GLY A 30 3.61 9.68 -0.25
CA GLY A 30 2.43 8.83 -0.48
C GLY A 30 2.45 7.57 0.39
N LEU A 31 3.61 6.89 0.46
CA LEU A 31 3.75 5.63 1.21
C LEU A 31 3.61 5.88 2.72
N GLY A 32 4.33 6.86 3.27
CA GLY A 32 4.24 7.23 4.68
C GLY A 32 2.84 7.73 5.07
N GLY A 33 2.24 8.58 4.23
CA GLY A 33 0.89 9.10 4.43
C GLY A 33 -0.19 8.01 4.38
N THR A 34 -0.02 6.99 3.54
CA THR A 34 -0.95 5.84 3.48
C THR A 34 -0.96 5.08 4.80
N PHE A 35 0.21 4.82 5.38
CA PHE A 35 0.30 4.11 6.66
C PHE A 35 -0.33 4.93 7.80
N ALA A 36 0.04 6.21 7.93
CA ALA A 36 -0.49 7.08 8.97
C ALA A 36 -2.02 7.24 8.88
N LEU A 37 -2.55 7.53 7.69
CA LEU A 37 -4.00 7.66 7.50
C LEU A 37 -4.74 6.33 7.69
N GLY A 38 -4.12 5.20 7.35
CA GLY A 38 -4.67 3.88 7.62
C GLY A 38 -4.91 3.65 9.11
N LEU A 39 -3.95 4.01 9.96
CA LEU A 39 -4.11 3.92 11.42
C LEU A 39 -5.19 4.86 11.96
N VAL A 40 -5.28 6.08 11.44
CA VAL A 40 -6.36 7.02 11.80
C VAL A 40 -7.72 6.42 11.47
N LEU A 41 -7.89 5.84 10.28
CA LEU A 41 -9.13 5.17 9.91
C LEU A 41 -9.47 4.03 10.87
N LEU A 42 -8.52 3.16 11.21
CA LEU A 42 -8.79 2.06 12.17
C LEU A 42 -9.23 2.59 13.53
N SER A 43 -8.69 3.73 13.98
CA SER A 43 -9.14 4.40 15.19
C SER A 43 -10.55 4.98 15.06
N GLU A 44 -10.90 5.60 13.92
CA GLU A 44 -12.24 6.20 13.71
C GLU A 44 -13.36 5.16 13.64
N TYR A 45 -13.06 3.93 13.19
CA TYR A 45 -14.03 2.84 13.11
C TYR A 45 -14.15 2.04 14.42
N SER A 46 -13.44 2.41 15.48
CA SER A 46 -13.43 1.68 16.75
C SER A 46 -14.19 2.44 17.83
N GLU A 47 -14.91 1.72 18.70
CA GLU A 47 -15.71 2.32 19.77
C GLU A 47 -14.84 2.89 20.91
N ASP A 48 -13.73 2.22 21.23
CA ASP A 48 -12.79 2.62 22.27
C ASP A 48 -11.33 2.27 21.90
N ALA A 49 -10.40 2.62 22.79
CA ALA A 49 -8.97 2.38 22.58
C ALA A 49 -8.60 0.88 22.54
N ALA A 50 -9.32 0.03 23.26
CA ALA A 50 -9.05 -1.41 23.28
C ALA A 50 -9.53 -2.07 21.97
N ALA A 51 -10.69 -1.67 21.46
CA ALA A 51 -11.20 -2.06 20.15
C ALA A 51 -10.25 -1.61 19.03
N ALA A 52 -9.75 -0.37 19.08
CA ALA A 52 -8.79 0.14 18.10
C ALA A 52 -7.48 -0.67 18.10
N ALA A 53 -6.96 -1.04 19.27
CA ALA A 53 -5.77 -1.87 19.38
C ALA A 53 -5.98 -3.27 18.79
N ARG A 54 -7.11 -3.92 19.09
CA ARG A 54 -7.46 -5.24 18.54
C ARG A 54 -7.63 -5.20 17.02
N LEU A 55 -8.38 -4.23 16.51
CA LEU A 55 -8.61 -4.06 15.09
C LEU A 55 -7.31 -3.78 14.32
N THR A 56 -6.44 -2.94 14.89
CA THR A 56 -5.10 -2.67 14.33
C THR A 56 -4.24 -3.93 14.31
N ALA A 57 -4.24 -4.73 15.38
CA ALA A 57 -3.50 -5.99 15.42
C ALA A 57 -4.00 -6.98 14.35
N MET A 58 -5.31 -7.09 14.15
CA MET A 58 -5.90 -7.93 13.09
C MET A 58 -5.51 -7.43 11.69
N ALA A 59 -5.60 -6.12 11.47
CA ALA A 59 -5.20 -5.50 10.20
C ALA A 59 -3.72 -5.74 9.89
N PHE A 60 -2.84 -5.59 10.88
CA PHE A 60 -1.41 -5.86 10.75
C PHE A 60 -1.12 -7.34 10.51
N PHE A 61 -1.75 -8.25 11.24
CA PHE A 61 -1.58 -9.68 11.02
C PHE A 61 -1.87 -10.03 9.55
N PHE A 62 -3.04 -9.64 9.05
CA PHE A 62 -3.42 -9.92 7.67
C PHE A 62 -2.50 -9.23 6.65
N SER A 63 -2.24 -7.93 6.83
CA SER A 63 -1.47 -7.13 5.87
C SER A 63 -0.01 -7.57 5.79
N TYR A 64 0.63 -7.86 6.92
CA TYR A 64 2.02 -8.33 6.93
C TYR A 64 2.15 -9.77 6.44
N SER A 65 1.19 -10.64 6.72
CA SER A 65 1.16 -11.99 6.13
C SER A 65 1.09 -11.93 4.60
N LEU A 66 0.25 -11.06 4.04
CA LEU A 66 0.22 -10.85 2.58
C LEU A 66 1.49 -10.17 2.06
N ALA A 67 2.01 -9.16 2.78
CA ALA A 67 3.22 -8.44 2.37
C ALA A 67 4.46 -9.35 2.32
N ALA A 68 4.51 -10.41 3.13
CA ALA A 68 5.57 -11.42 3.09
C ALA A 68 5.65 -12.15 1.74
N LEU A 69 4.58 -12.17 0.95
CA LEU A 69 4.59 -12.70 -0.42
C LEU A 69 5.29 -11.75 -1.41
N GLY A 70 5.42 -10.46 -1.07
CA GLY A 70 6.01 -9.43 -1.94
C GLY A 70 7.43 -9.79 -2.41
N PRO A 71 8.38 -10.09 -1.51
CA PRO A 71 9.72 -10.52 -1.89
C PRO A 71 9.74 -11.80 -2.74
N LEU A 72 8.88 -12.77 -2.45
CA LEU A 72 8.79 -14.03 -3.21
C LEU A 72 8.31 -13.78 -4.65
N LEU A 73 7.25 -13.01 -4.83
CA LEU A 73 6.72 -12.66 -6.16
C LEU A 73 7.68 -11.75 -6.93
N SER A 74 8.30 -10.78 -6.27
CA SER A 74 9.34 -9.93 -6.88
C SER A 74 10.54 -10.76 -7.32
N GLY A 75 10.98 -11.71 -6.50
CA GLY A 75 12.07 -12.63 -6.84
C GLY A 75 11.72 -13.52 -8.03
N LEU A 76 10.49 -14.03 -8.10
CA LEU A 76 10.01 -14.80 -9.26
C LEU A 76 9.98 -13.96 -10.54
N ILE A 77 9.53 -12.70 -10.44
CA ILE A 77 9.54 -11.76 -11.58
C ILE A 77 10.98 -11.57 -12.08
N LEU A 78 11.91 -11.30 -11.18
CA LEU A 78 13.32 -11.13 -11.53
C LEU A 78 13.94 -12.41 -12.10
N GLN A 79 13.57 -13.58 -11.58
CA GLN A 79 14.09 -14.85 -12.07
C GLN A 79 13.62 -15.17 -13.50
N VAL A 80 12.38 -14.85 -13.84
CA VAL A 80 11.78 -15.22 -15.14
C VAL A 80 12.01 -14.14 -16.20
N TRP A 81 11.93 -12.86 -15.83
CA TRP A 81 12.00 -11.74 -16.78
C TRP A 81 13.26 -10.86 -16.65
N ASP A 82 14.05 -11.03 -15.58
CA ASP A 82 15.24 -10.19 -15.29
C ASP A 82 14.96 -8.68 -15.37
N SER A 83 13.79 -8.26 -14.86
CA SER A 83 13.28 -6.90 -15.02
C SER A 83 12.84 -6.28 -13.69
N TRP A 84 13.60 -5.30 -13.21
CA TRP A 84 13.20 -4.43 -12.10
C TRP A 84 11.99 -3.54 -12.43
N PRO A 85 11.89 -2.92 -13.62
CA PRO A 85 10.68 -2.19 -14.02
C PRO A 85 9.39 -2.98 -13.79
N MET A 86 9.37 -4.26 -14.18
CA MET A 86 8.20 -5.12 -14.03
C MET A 86 7.82 -5.36 -12.55
N VAL A 87 8.80 -5.38 -11.64
CA VAL A 87 8.53 -5.43 -10.18
C VAL A 87 7.79 -4.19 -9.72
N TYR A 88 8.22 -2.99 -10.16
CA TYR A 88 7.56 -1.74 -9.79
C TYR A 88 6.16 -1.61 -10.41
N GLU A 89 5.97 -2.06 -11.65
CA GLU A 89 4.66 -2.14 -12.31
C GLU A 89 3.71 -3.09 -11.55
N PHE A 90 4.21 -4.26 -11.13
CA PHE A 90 3.48 -5.20 -10.30
C PHE A 90 3.05 -4.56 -8.96
N LEU A 91 3.96 -3.92 -8.25
CA LEU A 91 3.64 -3.24 -6.99
C LEU A 91 2.65 -2.08 -7.21
N ALA A 92 2.77 -1.34 -8.31
CA ALA A 92 1.81 -0.31 -8.68
C ALA A 92 0.41 -0.90 -8.90
N ALA A 93 0.31 -2.03 -9.62
CA ALA A 93 -0.94 -2.75 -9.85
C ALA A 93 -1.58 -3.21 -8.54
N VAL A 94 -0.81 -3.74 -7.58
CA VAL A 94 -1.29 -4.09 -6.24
C VAL A 94 -1.88 -2.86 -5.54
N GLY A 95 -1.18 -1.72 -5.56
CA GLY A 95 -1.69 -0.48 -4.98
C GLY A 95 -2.96 0.04 -5.68
N LEU A 96 -3.08 -0.13 -6.99
CA LEU A 96 -4.31 0.22 -7.72
C LEU A 96 -5.48 -0.69 -7.34
N VAL A 97 -5.25 -2.01 -7.19
CA VAL A 97 -6.26 -2.95 -6.69
C VAL A 97 -6.68 -2.59 -5.26
N GLN A 98 -5.74 -2.13 -4.42
CA GLN A 98 -6.05 -1.66 -3.06
C GLN A 98 -7.06 -0.48 -3.07
N LEU A 99 -7.10 0.36 -4.10
CA LEU A 99 -8.11 1.44 -4.17
C LEU A 99 -9.55 0.90 -4.17
N LEU A 100 -9.77 -0.32 -4.65
CA LEU A 100 -11.08 -0.96 -4.65
C LEU A 100 -11.57 -1.29 -3.23
N THR A 101 -10.68 -1.42 -2.25
CA THR A 101 -11.04 -1.71 -0.85
C THR A 101 -11.66 -0.50 -0.14
N VAL A 102 -11.60 0.69 -0.74
CA VAL A 102 -12.26 1.89 -0.23
C VAL A 102 -13.76 1.89 -0.55
N LEU A 103 -14.18 1.26 -1.64
CA LEU A 103 -15.58 1.27 -2.10
C LEU A 103 -16.60 0.75 -1.06
N PRO A 104 -16.31 -0.30 -0.27
CA PRO A 104 -17.24 -0.80 0.74
C PRO A 104 -17.30 0.04 2.01
N LEU A 105 -16.37 0.98 2.22
CA LEU A 105 -16.28 1.77 3.46
C LEU A 105 -17.46 2.74 3.57
N LYS A 106 -18.14 2.70 4.73
CA LYS A 106 -19.27 3.57 5.05
C LYS A 106 -18.94 4.39 6.28
N ARG A 107 -19.18 5.69 6.21
CA ARG A 107 -19.00 6.60 7.34
C ARG A 107 -19.97 6.26 8.48
N GLY A 108 -19.50 6.39 9.72
CA GLY A 108 -20.33 6.22 10.93
C GLY A 108 -20.62 4.77 11.33
N VAL A 109 -19.95 3.80 10.72
CA VAL A 109 -20.01 2.40 11.15
C VAL A 109 -18.94 2.17 12.22
N LEU A 110 -19.32 1.60 13.35
CA LEU A 110 -18.41 1.19 14.41
C LEU A 110 -18.22 -0.32 14.40
N ILE A 111 -16.99 -0.77 14.59
CA ILE A 111 -16.57 -2.17 14.74
C ILE A 111 -16.32 -2.39 16.24
N ARG A 112 -16.98 -3.40 16.81
CA ARG A 112 -16.91 -3.79 18.22
C ARG A 112 -15.94 -4.93 18.46
#